data_AF-A7GAU8-F1
#
_entry.id   AF-A7GAU8-F1
#
_cell.length_a   1.000
_cell.length_b   1.000
_cell.length_c   1.000
_cell.angle_alpha   90.00
_cell.angle_beta   90.00
_cell.angle_gamma   90.00
#
_symmetry.space_group_name_H-M   'P 1'
#
loop_
_entity.id
_entity.type
_entity.pdbx_description
1 polymer ?
#
loop_
_entity_poly.entity_id
_entity_poly.type
_entity_poly.pdbx_seq_one_letter_code
_entity_poly.pdbx_strand_id
1 'polypeptide(L)'
;MENKKVNLKTWIWIKIIPTILIFIYYHIRVKSNFTFLANIWLKYIIVACILISFRIVAKKRDVIDEFAQENLYITDSICFKIAFCILGILMLPMLFTLTSSVVIGYMVTGSLVFLAICRAIIFCVIDQKGM
;
A
#
# COMPACT_ATOMS: atom_id res chain seq x y z
N MET A 1 -23.05 -7.74 -26.23
CA MET A 1 -22.27 -6.66 -25.59
C MET A 1 -21.44 -7.32 -24.50
N GLU A 2 -20.24 -7.76 -24.86
CA GLU A 2 -19.43 -8.69 -24.06
C GLU A 2 -18.43 -7.92 -23.17
N ASN A 3 -18.52 -8.19 -21.86
CA ASN A 3 -17.45 -8.18 -20.86
C ASN A 3 -16.31 -7.15 -20.99
N LYS A 4 -16.51 -5.94 -20.43
CA LYS A 4 -15.41 -5.03 -20.02
C LYS A 4 -15.09 -5.14 -18.52
N LYS A 5 -15.36 -6.28 -17.89
CA LYS A 5 -15.28 -6.47 -16.43
C LYS A 5 -13.86 -6.66 -15.86
N VAL A 6 -12.80 -6.44 -16.64
CA VAL A 6 -11.45 -6.85 -16.25
C VAL A 6 -10.38 -5.79 -16.52
N ASN A 7 -10.35 -4.74 -15.70
CA ASN A 7 -9.11 -3.98 -15.45
C ASN A 7 -8.95 -3.51 -13.99
N LEU A 8 -9.93 -3.82 -13.13
CA LEU A 8 -9.95 -3.45 -11.72
C LEU A 8 -8.94 -4.25 -10.88
N LYS A 9 -8.85 -5.57 -11.09
CA LYS A 9 -7.83 -6.42 -10.45
C LYS A 9 -6.42 -5.89 -10.74
N THR A 10 -6.10 -5.59 -11.99
CA THR A 10 -4.80 -5.04 -12.41
C THR A 10 -4.46 -3.74 -11.67
N TRP A 11 -5.46 -2.91 -11.41
CA TRP A 11 -5.30 -1.64 -10.70
C TRP A 11 -4.98 -1.82 -9.21
N ILE A 12 -5.62 -2.78 -8.55
CA ILE A 12 -5.33 -3.14 -7.15
C ILE A 12 -3.91 -3.71 -7.04
N TRP A 13 -3.53 -4.63 -7.95
CA TRP A 13 -2.20 -5.22 -7.98
C TRP A 13 -1.10 -4.16 -8.18
N ILE A 14 -1.32 -3.16 -9.04
CA ILE A 14 -0.41 -2.03 -9.23
C ILE A 14 -0.17 -1.26 -7.92
N LYS A 15 -1.18 -1.12 -7.06
CA LYS A 15 -1.03 -0.43 -5.77
C LYS A 15 -0.41 -1.28 -4.66
N ILE A 16 -0.56 -2.61 -4.73
CA ILE A 16 0.06 -3.54 -3.75
C ILE A 16 1.57 -3.66 -3.98
N ILE A 17 2.02 -3.64 -5.23
CA ILE A 17 3.43 -3.75 -5.63
C ILE A 17 4.38 -2.80 -4.86
N PRO A 18 4.14 -1.47 -4.78
CA PRO A 18 5.02 -0.57 -4.06
C PRO A 18 5.08 -0.88 -2.55
N THR A 19 3.98 -1.34 -1.96
CA THR A 19 3.95 -1.67 -0.53
C THR A 19 4.76 -2.92 -0.22
N ILE A 20 4.66 -3.97 -1.06
CA ILE A 20 5.50 -5.17 -0.94
C ILE A 20 6.98 -4.81 -1.12
N LEU A 21 7.29 -3.92 -2.08
CA LEU A 21 8.65 -3.48 -2.34
C LEU A 21 9.28 -2.77 -1.13
N ILE A 22 8.51 -1.92 -0.44
CA ILE A 22 8.93 -1.23 0.80
C ILE A 22 9.24 -2.25 1.91
N PHE A 23 8.40 -3.29 2.05
CA PHE A 23 8.61 -4.33 3.06
C PHE A 23 9.88 -5.14 2.80
N ILE A 24 10.09 -5.57 1.55
CA ILE A 24 11.30 -6.29 1.13
C ILE A 24 12.54 -5.41 1.37
N TYR A 25 12.49 -4.14 0.98
CA TYR A 25 13.59 -3.20 1.22
C TYR A 25 13.93 -3.09 2.71
N TYR A 26 12.93 -2.99 3.58
CA TYR A 26 13.15 -2.92 5.02
C TYR A 26 13.79 -4.21 5.56
N HIS A 27 13.32 -5.38 5.13
CA HIS A 27 13.89 -6.67 5.54
C HIS A 27 15.36 -6.81 5.13
N ILE A 28 15.69 -6.42 3.89
CA ILE A 28 17.07 -6.47 3.41
C ILE A 28 17.93 -5.45 4.16
N ARG A 29 17.43 -4.26 4.47
CA ARG A 29 18.16 -3.26 5.28
C ARG A 29 18.49 -3.77 6.68
N VAL A 30 17.58 -4.50 7.32
CA VAL A 30 17.83 -5.06 8.66
C VAL A 30 18.88 -6.17 8.62
N LYS A 31 18.90 -6.98 7.56
CA LYS A 31 19.86 -8.10 7.42
C LYS A 31 21.21 -7.73 6.81
N SER A 32 21.27 -6.67 6.01
CA SER A 32 22.43 -6.36 5.17
C SER A 32 23.06 -5.01 5.54
N ASN A 33 24.38 -5.00 5.74
CA ASN A 33 25.17 -3.78 5.84
C ASN A 33 25.45 -3.22 4.43
N PHE A 34 24.43 -2.64 3.79
CA PHE A 34 24.61 -1.94 2.52
C PHE A 34 25.50 -0.71 2.68
N THR A 35 26.34 -0.48 1.67
CA THR A 35 27.10 0.77 1.54
C THR A 35 26.15 1.97 1.44
N PHE A 36 26.59 3.14 1.92
CA PHE A 36 25.80 4.37 1.94
C PHE A 36 25.20 4.72 0.57
N LEU A 37 25.97 4.54 -0.52
CA LEU A 37 25.49 4.75 -1.88
C LEU A 37 24.36 3.80 -2.27
N ALA A 38 24.47 2.49 -2.00
CA ALA A 38 23.44 1.51 -2.36
C ALA A 38 22.10 1.81 -1.69
N ASN A 39 22.12 2.29 -0.44
CA ASN A 39 20.93 2.73 0.28
C ASN A 39 20.25 3.94 -0.38
N ILE A 40 21.02 4.91 -0.88
CA ILE A 40 20.48 6.09 -1.56
C ILE A 40 19.81 5.67 -2.87
N TRP A 41 20.50 4.88 -3.70
CA TRP A 41 19.97 4.42 -4.97
C TRP A 41 18.68 3.59 -4.80
N LEU A 42 18.63 2.68 -3.83
CA LEU A 42 17.43 1.90 -3.53
C LEU A 42 16.24 2.76 -3.12
N LYS A 43 16.45 3.81 -2.30
CA LYS A 43 15.38 4.76 -1.93
C LYS A 43 14.83 5.47 -3.16
N TYR A 44 15.70 5.97 -4.04
CA TYR A 44 15.28 6.64 -5.27
C TYR A 44 14.50 5.71 -6.20
N ILE A 45 14.91 4.45 -6.33
CA ILE A 45 14.20 3.44 -7.14
C ILE A 45 12.79 3.19 -6.58
N ILE A 46 12.64 3.06 -5.27
CA ILE A 46 11.32 2.86 -4.64
C ILE A 46 10.41 4.06 -4.89
N VAL A 47 10.92 5.29 -4.71
CA VAL A 47 10.15 6.51 -4.97
C VAL A 47 9.77 6.62 -6.45
N ALA A 48 10.69 6.34 -7.36
CA ALA A 48 10.41 6.33 -8.79
C ALA A 48 9.32 5.29 -9.15
N CYS A 49 9.38 4.09 -8.55
CA CYS A 49 8.37 3.04 -8.75
C CYS A 49 6.98 3.48 -8.26
N ILE A 50 6.91 4.18 -7.12
CA ILE A 50 5.65 4.76 -6.60
C ILE A 50 5.10 5.81 -7.55
N LEU A 51 5.95 6.73 -8.03
CA LEU A 51 5.54 7.78 -8.97
C LEU A 51 5.05 7.22 -10.30
N ILE A 52 5.74 6.21 -10.85
CA ILE A 52 5.33 5.52 -12.07
C ILE A 52 3.98 4.83 -11.86
N SER A 53 3.81 4.12 -10.74
CA SER A 53 2.54 3.48 -10.39
C SER A 53 1.40 4.50 -10.30
N PHE A 54 1.65 5.66 -9.68
CA PHE A 54 0.68 6.74 -9.59
C PHE A 54 0.35 7.35 -10.96
N ARG A 55 1.35 7.53 -11.83
CA ARG A 55 1.17 8.03 -13.20
C ARG A 55 0.35 7.06 -14.06
N ILE A 56 0.61 5.76 -13.96
CA ILE A 56 -0.15 4.72 -14.66
C ILE A 56 -1.60 4.72 -14.17
N VAL A 57 -1.81 4.80 -12.86
CA VAL A 57 -3.14 4.91 -12.25
C VAL A 57 -3.86 6.18 -12.70
N ALA A 58 -3.18 7.33 -12.75
CA ALA A 58 -3.75 8.59 -13.17
C ALA A 58 -4.12 8.60 -14.66
N LYS A 59 -3.26 8.06 -15.53
CA LYS A 59 -3.51 7.99 -16.98
C LYS A 59 -4.63 7.04 -17.36
N LYS A 60 -4.82 5.96 -16.59
CA LYS A 60 -5.94 5.04 -16.79
C LYS A 60 -7.23 5.50 -16.12
N ARG A 61 -7.20 6.60 -15.35
CA ARG A 61 -8.35 7.13 -14.60
C ARG A 61 -9.46 7.65 -15.52
N ASP A 62 -9.11 8.17 -16.70
CA ASP A 62 -10.08 8.63 -17.73
C ASP A 62 -10.91 7.50 -18.38
N VAL A 63 -10.55 6.24 -18.16
CA VAL A 63 -11.26 5.06 -18.72
C VAL A 63 -12.03 4.30 -17.62
N ILE A 64 -12.00 4.79 -16.39
CA ILE A 64 -12.67 4.16 -15.25
C ILE A 64 -14.07 4.76 -15.14
N ASP A 65 -15.08 3.88 -15.18
CA ASP A 65 -16.48 4.22 -14.91
C ASP A 65 -16.60 5.02 -13.62
N GLU A 66 -17.40 6.08 -13.65
CA GLU A 66 -17.64 7.00 -12.52
C GLU A 66 -18.01 6.25 -11.22
N PHE A 67 -18.74 5.13 -11.36
CA PHE A 67 -19.08 4.19 -10.29
C PHE A 67 -17.88 3.55 -9.58
N ALA A 68 -16.83 3.18 -10.32
CA ALA A 68 -15.64 2.59 -9.72
C ALA A 68 -14.82 3.63 -8.94
N GLN A 69 -14.90 4.91 -9.30
CA GLN A 69 -14.23 5.98 -8.57
C GLN A 69 -14.90 6.26 -7.22
N GLU A 70 -16.22 6.21 -7.15
CA GLU A 70 -16.97 6.38 -5.91
C GLU A 70 -16.72 5.22 -4.93
N ASN A 71 -16.77 3.97 -5.42
CA ASN A 71 -16.45 2.78 -4.63
C ASN A 71 -15.00 2.80 -4.09
N LEU A 72 -14.06 3.33 -4.86
CA LEU A 72 -12.67 3.51 -4.41
C LEU A 72 -12.55 4.53 -3.28
N TYR A 73 -13.32 5.62 -3.32
CA TYR A 73 -13.30 6.65 -2.28
C TYR A 73 -13.87 6.12 -0.96
N ILE A 74 -14.98 5.37 -1.02
CA ILE A 74 -15.57 4.69 0.15
C ILE A 74 -14.57 3.69 0.74
N THR A 75 -13.92 2.89 -0.12
CA THR A 75 -12.87 1.95 0.31
C THR A 75 -11.71 2.67 1.00
N ASP A 76 -11.26 3.81 0.47
CA ASP A 76 -10.14 4.57 1.04
C ASP A 76 -10.51 5.17 2.40
N SER A 77 -11.75 5.65 2.58
CA SER A 77 -12.25 6.15 3.86
C SER A 77 -12.26 5.07 4.95
N ILE A 78 -12.75 3.88 4.63
CA ILE A 78 -12.71 2.72 5.55
C ILE A 78 -11.26 2.33 5.86
N CYS A 79 -10.42 2.27 4.83
CA CYS A 79 -8.99 1.98 4.96
C CYS A 79 -8.29 3.00 5.86
N PHE A 80 -8.60 4.29 5.74
CA PHE A 80 -8.02 5.35 6.57
C PHE A 80 -8.41 5.19 8.05
N LYS A 81 -9.65 4.78 8.33
CA LYS A 81 -10.11 4.50 9.70
C LYS A 81 -9.36 3.33 10.34
N ILE A 82 -9.13 2.26 9.57
CA ILE A 82 -8.32 1.10 10.00
C ILE A 82 -6.86 1.52 10.21
N ALA A 83 -6.29 2.27 9.27
CA ALA A 83 -4.93 2.77 9.36
C ALA A 83 -4.72 3.63 10.62
N PHE A 84 -5.68 4.51 10.93
CA PHE A 84 -5.63 5.35 12.13
C PHE A 84 -5.65 4.52 13.42
N CYS A 85 -6.50 3.49 13.50
CA CYS A 85 -6.49 2.55 14.63
C CYS A 85 -5.14 1.83 14.77
N ILE A 86 -4.59 1.33 13.67
CA ILE A 86 -3.30 0.62 13.68
C ILE A 86 -2.18 1.57 14.13
N LEU A 87 -2.10 2.78 13.59
CA LEU A 87 -1.11 3.79 13.98
C LEU A 87 -1.24 4.17 15.47
N GLY A 88 -2.46 4.33 15.98
CA GLY A 88 -2.69 4.60 17.40
C GLY A 88 -2.15 3.48 18.30
N ILE A 89 -2.39 2.22 17.93
CA ILE A 89 -1.87 1.04 18.64
C ILE A 89 -0.34 0.97 18.55
N LEU A 90 0.25 1.32 17.40
CA LEU A 90 1.72 1.34 17.24
C LEU A 90 2.39 2.49 18.01
N MET A 91 1.73 3.63 18.19
CA MET A 91 2.31 4.76 18.92
C MET A 91 2.44 4.50 20.43
N LEU A 92 1.50 3.75 21.03
CA LEU A 92 1.54 3.37 22.45
C LEU A 92 2.89 2.75 22.88
N PRO A 93 3.36 1.63 22.29
CA PRO A 93 4.62 1.01 22.67
C PRO A 93 5.85 1.83 22.27
N MET A 94 5.72 2.77 21.32
CA MET A 94 6.78 3.70 20.95
C MET A 94 6.97 4.80 22.01
N LEU A 95 5.87 5.31 22.59
CA LEU A 95 5.90 6.30 23.66
C LEU A 95 6.55 5.77 24.94
N PHE A 96 6.29 4.50 25.27
CA PHE A 96 6.86 3.88 26.47
C PHE A 96 8.28 3.33 26.26
N THR A 97 8.91 3.55 25.09
CA THR A 97 10.26 3.06 24.74
C THR A 97 10.51 1.56 24.97
N LEU A 98 9.44 0.76 25.09
CA LEU A 98 9.52 -0.68 25.36
C LEU A 98 10.09 -1.50 24.18
N THR A 99 10.27 -0.88 23.01
CA THR A 99 10.46 -1.60 21.74
C THR A 99 11.68 -1.10 20.97
N SER A 100 12.53 -2.04 20.49
CA SER A 100 13.68 -1.71 19.66
C SER A 100 13.27 -1.06 18.34
N SER A 101 14.09 -0.13 17.82
CA SER A 101 13.84 0.57 16.56
C SER A 101 13.66 -0.37 15.36
N VAL A 102 14.27 -1.55 15.42
CA VAL A 102 14.13 -2.60 14.39
C VAL A 102 12.75 -3.24 14.45
N VAL A 103 12.24 -3.50 15.65
CA VAL A 103 10.91 -4.08 15.83
C VAL A 103 9.83 -3.09 15.43
N ILE A 104 9.99 -1.81 15.77
CA ILE A 104 9.06 -0.75 15.36
C ILE A 104 8.98 -0.65 13.84
N GLY A 105 10.11 -0.69 13.13
CA GLY A 105 10.09 -0.63 11.67
C GLY A 105 9.43 -1.87 11.02
N TYR A 106 9.55 -3.06 11.62
CA TYR A 106 8.78 -4.23 11.18
C TYR A 106 7.29 -4.07 11.43
N MET A 107 6.89 -3.53 12.58
CA MET A 107 5.48 -3.26 12.88
C MET A 107 4.89 -2.25 11.89
N VAL A 108 5.62 -1.18 11.56
CA VAL A 108 5.18 -0.15 10.59
C VAL A 108 5.13 -0.69 9.17
N THR A 109 6.17 -1.39 8.70
CA THR A 109 6.16 -1.95 7.34
C THR A 109 5.18 -3.10 7.19
N GLY A 110 5.02 -3.94 8.21
CA GLY A 110 4.03 -5.02 8.24
C GLY A 110 2.59 -4.48 8.22
N SER A 111 2.31 -3.43 9.00
CA SER A 111 0.99 -2.77 8.99
C SER A 111 0.67 -2.12 7.64
N LEU A 112 1.65 -1.55 6.94
CA LEU A 112 1.44 -1.05 5.58
C LEU A 112 1.04 -2.17 4.61
N VAL A 113 1.72 -3.32 4.64
CA VAL A 113 1.38 -4.49 3.81
C VAL A 113 -0.02 -5.01 4.17
N PHE A 114 -0.31 -5.14 5.46
CA PHE A 114 -1.62 -5.56 5.93
C PHE A 114 -2.73 -4.61 5.45
N LEU A 115 -2.50 -3.30 5.53
CA LEU A 115 -3.44 -2.29 5.05
C LEU A 115 -3.67 -2.39 3.53
N ALA A 116 -2.60 -2.63 2.76
CA ALA A 116 -2.71 -2.82 1.31
C ALA A 116 -3.55 -4.07 0.96
N ILE A 117 -3.38 -5.18 1.70
CA ILE A 117 -4.18 -6.39 1.55
C ILE A 117 -5.63 -6.13 1.94
N CYS A 118 -5.89 -5.49 3.08
CA CYS A 118 -7.24 -5.13 3.51
C CYS A 118 -7.96 -4.26 2.47
N ARG A 119 -7.27 -3.26 1.90
CA ARG A 119 -7.80 -2.42 0.82
C ARG A 119 -8.18 -3.24 -0.40
N ALA A 120 -7.39 -4.24 -0.76
CA ALA A 120 -7.68 -5.16 -1.85
C ALA A 120 -8.90 -6.04 -1.58
N ILE A 121 -9.03 -6.55 -0.35
CA ILE A 121 -10.17 -7.39 0.07
C ILE A 121 -11.47 -6.57 0.07
N ILE A 122 -11.48 -5.39 0.72
CA ILE A 122 -12.66 -4.52 0.78
C ILE A 122 -13.13 -4.18 -0.63
N PHE A 123 -12.19 -3.83 -1.51
CA PHE A 123 -12.51 -3.55 -2.90
C PHE A 123 -13.12 -4.76 -3.62
N CYS A 124 -12.56 -5.96 -3.42
CA CYS A 124 -13.10 -7.18 -4.02
C CYS A 124 -14.50 -7.52 -3.49
N VAL A 125 -14.79 -7.26 -2.22
CA VAL A 125 -16.12 -7.46 -1.61
C VAL A 125 -17.14 -6.49 -2.19
N ILE A 126 -16.75 -5.23 -2.41
CA ILE A 126 -17.61 -4.20 -3.02
C ILE A 126 -17.89 -4.55 -4.49
N ASP A 127 -16.87 -4.93 -5.26
CA ASP A 127 -16.99 -5.37 -6.66
C ASP A 127 -17.91 -6.61 -6.81
N GLN A 128 -17.86 -7.55 -5.85
CA GLN A 128 -18.75 -8.72 -5.83
C GLN A 128 -20.19 -8.40 -5.44
N LYS A 129 -20.42 -7.39 -4.60
CA LYS A 129 -21.77 -6.99 -4.17
C LYS A 129 -22.51 -6.13 -5.19
N GLY A 130 -21.84 -5.69 -6.25
CA GLY A 130 -22.50 -5.14 -7.44
C GLY A 130 -23.17 -3.79 -7.21
N MET A 131 -22.39 -2.78 -6.85
CA MET A 131 -22.60 -1.41 -7.33
C MET A 131 -21.59 -1.14 -8.45
#